data_AF-A0AAV5TX75-F1
#
_entry.id   AF-A0AAV5TX75-F1
#
_cell.length_a   1.000
_cell.length_b   1.000
_cell.length_c   1.000
_cell.angle_alpha   90.00
_cell.angle_beta   90.00
_cell.angle_gamma   90.00
#
_symmetry.space_group_name_H-M   'P 1'
#
loop_
_entity.id
_entity.type
_entity.pdbx_description
1 polymer ?
#
loop_
_entity_poly.entity_id
_entity_poly.type
_entity_poly.pdbx_seq_one_letter_code
_entity_poly.pdbx_strand_id
1 'polypeptide(L)'
;MTKGTVNEVFLVAAVTGKGNDFGWIDGSEWDYDNLYKDFHVAGLGECLAMDTLGGAGEWMNVNCSSKLPFVCFRQPYLSFPNECSPGPWKEGQIIYSPGYPYNASVPCDYVLTVDKGRSIEVEILMLEANSCCDHLIISDNSSNAIA
;
A
#
# COMPACT_ATOMS: atom_id res chain seq x y z
N MET A 1 -18.37 -4.67 2.67
CA MET A 1 -18.87 -5.65 3.66
C MET A 1 -17.68 -6.19 4.46
N THR A 2 -17.41 -5.70 5.67
CA THR A 2 -16.34 -6.25 6.53
C THR A 2 -16.92 -7.38 7.37
N LYS A 3 -16.62 -8.63 6.98
CA LYS A 3 -16.95 -9.81 7.78
C LYS A 3 -15.81 -10.07 8.76
N GLY A 4 -16.11 -10.01 10.05
CA GLY A 4 -15.31 -10.57 11.13
C GLY A 4 -14.42 -9.55 11.83
N THR A 5 -14.67 -9.36 13.12
CA THR A 5 -13.68 -8.80 14.05
C THR A 5 -12.39 -9.61 13.90
N VAL A 6 -11.32 -8.96 13.50
CA VAL A 6 -9.98 -9.55 13.55
C VAL A 6 -9.49 -9.41 14.98
N ASN A 7 -9.04 -10.52 15.57
CA ASN A 7 -8.53 -10.52 16.94
C ASN A 7 -7.01 -10.37 16.95
N GLU A 8 -6.36 -10.85 15.89
CA GLU A 8 -4.92 -10.82 15.72
C GLU A 8 -4.62 -10.61 14.24
N VAL A 9 -3.54 -9.89 13.95
CA VAL A 9 -3.05 -9.66 12.58
C VAL A 9 -1.54 -9.88 12.55
N PHE A 10 -1.06 -10.65 11.58
CA PHE A 10 0.38 -10.79 11.35
C PHE A 10 1.03 -9.45 11.02
N LEU A 11 2.14 -9.20 11.71
CA LEU A 11 3.09 -8.16 11.36
C LEU A 11 4.19 -8.74 10.48
N VAL A 12 4.85 -7.86 9.74
CA VAL A 12 5.90 -8.21 8.78
C VAL A 12 7.25 -8.38 9.49
N ALA A 13 7.23 -9.12 10.61
CA ALA A 13 8.35 -9.34 11.51
C ALA A 13 8.46 -10.81 11.93
N ALA A 14 9.69 -11.31 11.99
CA ALA A 14 10.01 -12.67 12.43
C ALA A 14 11.39 -12.69 13.09
N VAL A 15 11.78 -13.82 13.68
CA VAL A 15 13.17 -14.03 14.13
C VAL A 15 14.11 -13.89 12.92
N THR A 16 15.10 -13.00 13.01
CA THR A 16 16.08 -12.77 11.93
C THR A 16 17.50 -13.10 12.42
N GLY A 17 18.28 -13.84 11.60
CA GLY A 17 19.70 -14.11 11.89
C GLY A 17 19.98 -15.33 12.79
N LYS A 18 21.07 -15.28 13.57
CA LYS A 18 21.50 -16.32 14.53
C LYS A 18 21.24 -15.82 15.96
N GLY A 19 20.07 -16.10 16.50
CA GLY A 19 19.65 -15.68 17.83
C GLY A 19 18.13 -15.79 18.00
N ASN A 20 17.61 -15.35 19.16
CA ASN A 20 16.17 -15.19 19.42
C ASN A 20 15.72 -13.74 19.16
N ASP A 21 16.38 -13.04 18.24
CA ASP A 21 16.16 -11.61 18.01
C ASP A 21 15.19 -11.42 16.84
N PHE A 22 14.10 -10.68 17.08
CA PHE A 22 13.13 -10.34 16.04
C PHE A 22 13.64 -9.18 15.19
N GLY A 23 13.31 -9.23 13.90
CA GLY A 23 13.61 -8.19 12.93
C GLY A 23 12.47 -8.07 11.92
N TRP A 24 12.38 -6.89 11.30
CA TRP A 24 11.50 -6.70 10.15
C TRP A 24 12.03 -7.51 8.97
N ILE A 25 11.16 -8.26 8.29
CA ILE A 25 11.60 -9.15 7.18
C ILE A 25 12.02 -8.37 5.93
N ASP A 26 11.81 -7.06 5.91
CA ASP A 26 12.26 -6.16 4.86
C ASP A 26 13.68 -5.61 5.08
N GLY A 27 14.28 -5.94 6.23
CA GLY A 27 15.62 -5.50 6.61
C GLY A 27 15.70 -4.06 7.13
N SER A 28 14.57 -3.40 7.38
CA SER A 28 14.56 -2.12 8.10
C SER A 28 15.11 -2.29 9.53
N GLU A 29 15.66 -1.20 10.09
CA GLU A 29 16.17 -1.22 11.46
C GLU A 29 15.04 -1.49 12.46
N TRP A 30 15.28 -2.37 13.43
CA TRP A 30 14.37 -2.59 14.55
C TRP A 30 14.56 -1.47 15.58
N ASP A 31 13.93 -0.32 15.34
CA ASP A 31 14.04 0.90 16.15
C ASP A 31 12.80 1.21 16.99
N TYR A 32 11.73 0.44 16.78
CA TYR A 32 10.46 0.56 17.47
C TYR A 32 9.84 -0.80 17.73
N ASP A 33 9.35 -1.00 18.95
CA ASP A 33 8.54 -2.15 19.31
C ASP A 33 7.42 -1.80 20.29
N ASN A 34 6.38 -2.63 20.27
CA ASN A 34 5.24 -2.54 21.19
C ASN A 34 4.92 -3.93 21.75
N LEU A 35 5.93 -4.59 22.31
CA LEU A 35 5.85 -5.99 22.75
C LEU A 35 5.04 -6.13 24.04
N TYR A 36 4.36 -7.26 24.21
CA TYR A 36 3.80 -7.62 25.53
C TYR A 36 4.88 -7.65 26.61
N LYS A 37 4.50 -7.30 27.84
CA LYS A 37 5.41 -7.27 29.00
C LYS A 37 6.18 -8.58 29.24
N ASP A 38 5.58 -9.73 28.92
CA ASP A 38 6.16 -11.07 29.12
C ASP A 38 6.78 -11.66 27.85
N PHE A 39 7.04 -10.83 26.84
CA PHE A 39 7.71 -11.25 25.62
C PHE A 39 9.22 -11.48 25.85
N HIS A 40 9.85 -12.52 25.31
CA HIS A 40 9.36 -13.60 24.45
C HIS A 40 8.66 -14.73 25.21
N VAL A 41 7.55 -15.25 24.67
CA VAL A 41 6.87 -16.43 25.23
C VAL A 41 7.40 -17.71 24.58
N ALA A 42 8.10 -18.53 25.36
CA ALA A 42 8.68 -19.79 24.88
C ALA A 42 7.60 -20.74 24.32
N GLY A 43 7.83 -21.27 23.11
CA GLY A 43 6.97 -22.27 22.49
C GLY A 43 5.78 -21.74 21.67
N LEU A 44 5.60 -20.42 21.56
CA LEU A 44 4.51 -19.85 20.74
C LEU A 44 4.85 -19.65 19.27
N GLY A 45 6.13 -19.63 18.89
CA GLY A 45 6.59 -19.53 17.51
C GLY A 45 7.54 -18.35 17.28
N GLU A 46 7.87 -18.10 16.01
CA GLU A 46 8.93 -17.19 15.57
C GLU A 46 8.42 -16.04 14.66
N CYS A 47 7.10 -15.95 14.45
CA CYS A 47 6.48 -14.84 13.72
C CYS A 47 5.78 -13.89 14.68
N LEU A 48 5.62 -12.62 14.30
CA LEU A 48 5.00 -11.63 15.16
C LEU A 48 3.57 -11.31 14.72
N ALA A 49 2.66 -11.18 15.67
CA ALA A 49 1.31 -10.70 15.44
C ALA A 49 0.92 -9.61 16.45
N MET A 50 0.09 -8.69 16.01
CA MET A 50 -0.51 -7.63 16.82
C MET A 50 -1.88 -8.06 17.31
N ASP A 51 -2.13 -7.91 18.61
CA ASP A 51 -3.48 -8.02 19.20
C ASP A 51 -4.30 -6.79 18.82
N THR A 52 -5.40 -7.00 18.10
CA THR A 52 -6.32 -5.94 17.66
C THR A 52 -7.55 -5.81 18.56
N LEU A 53 -7.72 -6.67 19.57
CA LEU A 53 -8.75 -6.55 20.60
C LEU A 53 -8.29 -5.69 21.77
N GLY A 54 -7.04 -5.86 22.19
CA GLY A 54 -6.42 -5.04 23.23
C GLY A 54 -6.29 -3.58 22.78
N GLY A 55 -6.68 -2.63 23.63
CA GLY A 55 -6.65 -1.20 23.30
C GLY A 55 -5.26 -0.60 23.06
N ALA A 56 -4.19 -1.38 23.26
CA ALA A 56 -2.80 -0.94 23.14
C ALA A 56 -2.08 -1.48 21.90
N GLY A 57 -2.67 -2.41 21.12
CA GLY A 57 -2.05 -2.94 19.90
C GLY A 57 -0.72 -3.66 20.15
N GLU A 58 -0.61 -4.37 21.27
CA GLU A 58 0.62 -5.04 21.71
C GLU A 58 0.96 -6.25 20.82
N TRP A 59 2.24 -6.59 20.74
CA TRP A 59 2.76 -7.59 19.81
C TRP A 59 3.26 -8.82 20.56
N MET A 60 2.95 -10.00 20.03
CA MET A 60 3.39 -11.27 20.58
C MET A 60 3.89 -12.23 19.51
N ASN A 61 4.74 -13.17 19.91
CA ASN A 61 5.20 -14.22 19.03
C ASN A 61 4.11 -15.29 18.86
N VAL A 62 3.93 -15.71 17.62
CA VAL A 62 2.91 -16.66 17.20
C VAL A 62 3.51 -17.67 16.22
N ASN A 63 2.79 -18.77 16.01
CA ASN A 63 3.19 -19.79 15.07
C ASN A 63 3.04 -19.25 13.65
N CYS A 64 4.13 -19.23 12.88
CA CYS A 64 4.15 -18.79 11.49
C CYS A 64 3.17 -19.54 10.57
N SER A 65 2.77 -20.76 10.96
CA SER A 65 1.80 -21.58 10.20
C SER A 65 0.34 -21.27 10.55
N SER A 66 0.08 -20.36 11.50
CA SER A 66 -1.27 -19.93 11.84
C SER A 66 -1.94 -19.23 10.66
N LYS A 67 -3.26 -19.38 10.54
CA LYS A 67 -4.06 -18.72 9.50
C LYS A 67 -4.64 -17.42 10.04
N LEU A 68 -3.84 -16.36 10.07
CA LEU A 68 -4.25 -15.03 10.47
C LEU A 68 -4.26 -14.08 9.27
N PRO A 69 -5.09 -13.02 9.29
CA PRO A 69 -4.90 -11.88 8.38
C PRO A 69 -3.51 -11.26 8.58
N PHE A 70 -3.03 -10.51 7.60
CA PHE A 70 -1.71 -9.86 7.64
C PHE A 70 -1.78 -8.41 7.15
N VAL A 71 -0.86 -7.58 7.62
CA VAL A 71 -0.68 -6.20 7.14
C VAL A 71 0.41 -6.17 6.09
N CYS A 72 0.14 -5.54 4.94
CA CYS A 72 1.18 -5.19 3.97
C CYS A 72 1.70 -3.79 4.26
N PHE A 73 3.01 -3.60 4.14
CA PHE A 73 3.61 -2.28 4.00
C PHE A 73 4.27 -2.19 2.61
N ARG A 74 4.40 -0.98 2.07
CA ARG A 74 5.13 -0.71 0.83
C ARG A 74 6.15 0.36 1.14
N GLN A 75 7.43 0.14 0.84
CA GLN A 75 8.50 1.13 1.09
C GLN A 75 8.17 2.49 0.47
N PRO A 76 8.05 3.58 1.26
CA PRO A 76 7.92 4.91 0.69
C PRO A 76 9.24 5.25 -0.03
N TYR A 77 9.31 4.96 -1.33
CA TYR A 77 10.45 5.34 -2.13
C TYR A 77 10.54 6.87 -2.14
N LEU A 78 11.67 7.40 -1.67
CA LEU A 78 11.97 8.82 -1.51
C LEU A 78 12.10 9.60 -2.84
N SER A 79 11.57 9.08 -3.93
CA SER A 79 11.68 9.66 -5.27
C SER A 79 10.53 9.21 -6.17
N PHE A 80 9.28 9.43 -5.73
CA PHE A 80 8.21 9.52 -6.71
C PHE A 80 8.37 10.86 -7.43
N PRO A 81 8.37 10.88 -8.78
CA PRO A 81 8.31 12.14 -9.47
C PRO A 81 7.03 12.85 -8.98
N ASN A 82 7.21 14.00 -8.34
CA ASN A 82 6.13 14.94 -8.01
C ASN A 82 5.60 15.64 -9.28
N GLU A 83 6.10 15.24 -10.44
CA GLU A 83 5.78 15.77 -11.75
C GLU A 83 5.14 14.67 -12.60
N CYS A 84 4.21 15.08 -13.46
CA CYS A 84 3.61 14.22 -14.46
C CYS A 84 4.69 13.59 -15.33
N SER A 85 4.54 12.31 -15.68
CA SER A 85 5.38 11.73 -16.73
C SER A 85 5.13 12.52 -18.02
N PRO A 86 6.14 13.17 -18.62
CA PRO A 86 5.94 13.80 -19.92
C PRO A 86 5.71 12.68 -20.94
N GLY A 87 4.57 12.72 -21.64
CA GLY A 87 4.30 11.82 -22.75
C GLY A 87 5.34 11.94 -23.88
N PRO A 88 5.19 11.20 -24.99
CA PRO A 88 4.02 10.41 -25.37
C PRO A 88 3.99 9.02 -24.71
N TRP A 89 2.77 8.52 -24.48
CA TRP A 89 2.54 7.15 -23.98
C TRP A 89 2.26 6.18 -25.13
N LYS A 90 2.60 4.92 -24.91
CA LYS A 90 2.35 3.84 -25.88
C LYS A 90 1.08 3.07 -25.52
N GLU A 91 0.49 2.41 -26.50
CA GLU A 91 -0.62 1.47 -26.27
C GLU A 91 -0.19 0.39 -25.26
N GLY A 92 -1.07 0.11 -24.28
CA GLY A 92 -0.81 -0.83 -23.19
C GLY A 92 0.12 -0.32 -22.08
N GLN A 93 0.62 0.92 -22.16
CA GLN A 93 1.43 1.50 -21.10
C GLN A 93 0.56 1.88 -19.89
N ILE A 94 0.95 1.43 -18.70
CA ILE A 94 0.36 1.89 -17.44
C ILE A 94 0.95 3.25 -17.08
N ILE A 95 0.07 4.20 -16.75
CA ILE A 95 0.42 5.56 -16.32
C ILE A 95 0.03 5.66 -14.84
N TYR A 96 0.91 6.25 -14.03
CA TYR A 96 0.68 6.48 -12.60
C TYR A 96 0.63 7.98 -12.33
N SER A 97 -0.28 8.43 -11.45
CA SER A 97 -0.26 9.81 -10.97
C SER A 97 1.06 10.11 -10.24
N PRO A 98 1.52 11.37 -10.27
CA PRO A 98 2.63 11.78 -9.42
C PRO A 98 2.33 11.42 -7.97
N GLY A 99 3.34 10.96 -7.24
CA GLY A 99 3.17 10.52 -5.85
C GLY A 99 2.45 9.18 -5.63
N TYR A 100 1.86 8.54 -6.66
CA TYR A 100 1.34 7.18 -6.52
C TYR A 100 2.45 6.20 -6.08
N PRO A 101 2.21 5.28 -5.14
CA PRO A 101 0.94 5.00 -4.46
C PRO A 101 0.72 5.71 -3.10
N TYR A 102 1.55 6.69 -2.74
CA TYR A 102 1.58 7.25 -1.37
C TYR A 102 0.86 8.58 -1.23
N ASN A 103 0.83 9.37 -2.29
CA ASN A 103 0.26 10.70 -2.29
C ASN A 103 -0.66 10.87 -3.50
N ALA A 104 -1.97 10.89 -3.24
CA ALA A 104 -3.00 11.13 -4.25
C ALA A 104 -3.29 12.64 -4.46
N SER A 105 -2.70 13.52 -3.64
CA SER A 105 -2.98 14.96 -3.65
C SER A 105 -2.06 15.78 -4.55
N VAL A 106 -1.24 15.12 -5.39
CA VAL A 106 -0.41 15.82 -6.38
C VAL A 106 -1.20 15.94 -7.69
N PRO A 107 -1.69 17.13 -8.07
CA PRO A 107 -2.50 17.30 -9.28
C PRO A 107 -1.66 17.08 -10.54
N CYS A 108 -2.28 16.52 -11.58
CA CYS A 108 -1.61 16.22 -12.84
C CYS A 108 -2.59 16.14 -14.01
N ASP A 109 -2.20 16.73 -15.14
CA ASP A 109 -2.96 16.69 -16.40
C ASP A 109 -2.25 15.81 -17.42
N TYR A 110 -3.00 14.87 -18.00
CA TYR A 110 -2.52 13.95 -19.04
C TYR A 110 -3.19 14.24 -20.38
N VAL A 111 -2.40 14.54 -21.41
CA VAL A 111 -2.91 14.82 -22.76
C VAL A 111 -2.61 13.66 -23.70
N LEU A 112 -3.56 12.75 -23.85
CA LEU A 112 -3.45 11.61 -24.74
C LEU A 112 -3.75 12.03 -26.19
N THR A 113 -2.89 11.64 -27.14
CA THR A 113 -3.04 11.96 -28.56
C THR A 113 -2.80 10.72 -29.43
N VAL A 114 -3.53 10.62 -30.54
CA VAL A 114 -3.39 9.55 -31.54
C VAL A 114 -3.47 10.11 -32.95
N ASP A 115 -2.95 9.34 -33.91
CA ASP A 115 -3.04 9.68 -35.33
C ASP A 115 -4.50 9.76 -35.81
N LYS A 116 -4.72 10.57 -36.85
CA LYS A 116 -6.05 10.74 -37.46
C LYS A 116 -6.65 9.39 -37.86
N GLY A 117 -7.90 9.16 -37.45
CA GLY A 117 -8.64 7.92 -37.72
C GLY A 117 -8.46 6.83 -36.67
N ARG A 118 -7.73 7.10 -35.59
CA ARG A 118 -7.66 6.24 -34.40
C ARG A 118 -8.48 6.84 -33.25
N SER A 119 -8.80 5.99 -32.29
CA SER A 119 -9.47 6.36 -31.04
C SER A 119 -8.55 6.06 -29.86
N ILE A 120 -8.74 6.77 -28.76
CA ILE A 120 -8.09 6.49 -27.48
C ILE A 120 -9.05 5.67 -26.62
N GLU A 121 -8.56 4.61 -26.02
CA GLU A 121 -9.23 3.84 -24.98
C GLU A 121 -8.44 4.01 -23.68
N VAL A 122 -9.14 4.31 -22.59
CA VAL A 122 -8.54 4.49 -21.26
C VAL A 122 -9.23 3.52 -20.31
N GLU A 123 -8.43 2.69 -19.64
CA GLU A 123 -8.89 1.79 -18.59
C GLU A 123 -8.38 2.28 -17.24
N ILE A 124 -9.30 2.50 -16.29
CA ILE A 124 -8.95 2.86 -14.91
C ILE A 124 -8.77 1.59 -14.10
N LEU A 125 -7.51 1.19 -13.92
CA LEU A 125 -7.15 -0.01 -13.15
C LEU A 125 -7.37 0.18 -11.64
N MET A 126 -7.09 1.37 -11.13
CA MET A 126 -7.17 1.70 -9.70
C MET A 126 -7.39 3.21 -9.52
N LEU A 127 -8.33 3.56 -8.64
CA LEU A 127 -8.58 4.94 -8.22
C LEU A 127 -8.74 4.97 -6.70
N GLU A 128 -7.76 5.56 -6.02
CA GLU A 128 -7.85 5.91 -4.60
C GLU A 128 -7.90 7.43 -4.50
N ALA A 129 -9.05 7.96 -4.09
CA ALA A 129 -9.34 9.38 -4.05
C ALA A 129 -10.19 9.71 -2.83
N ASN A 130 -9.94 10.86 -2.20
CA ASN A 130 -10.80 11.38 -1.14
C ASN A 130 -12.11 11.93 -1.72
N SER A 131 -13.25 11.41 -1.24
CA SER A 131 -14.57 11.80 -1.71
C SER A 131 -14.92 13.29 -1.53
N CYS A 132 -14.22 14.03 -0.67
CA CYS A 132 -14.55 15.44 -0.41
C CYS A 132 -13.93 16.43 -1.40
N CYS A 133 -12.84 16.06 -2.09
CA CYS A 133 -12.03 17.03 -2.84
C CYS A 133 -11.22 16.46 -4.01
N ASP A 134 -11.03 15.15 -4.10
CA ASP A 134 -10.22 14.55 -5.16
C ASP A 134 -11.14 14.11 -6.30
N HIS A 135 -10.73 14.44 -7.54
CA HIS A 135 -11.53 14.17 -8.73
C HIS A 135 -10.64 13.64 -9.86
N LEU A 136 -11.11 12.59 -10.53
CA LEU A 136 -10.61 12.16 -11.82
C LEU A 136 -11.56 12.71 -12.88
N ILE A 137 -11.04 13.51 -13.81
CA ILE A 137 -11.83 14.12 -14.88
C ILE A 137 -11.30 13.62 -16.21
N ILE A 138 -12.19 13.04 -17.02
CA ILE A 138 -11.89 12.60 -18.38
C ILE A 138 -12.75 13.44 -19.33
N SER A 139 -12.10 14.27 -20.12
CA SER A 139 -12.74 15.08 -21.15
C SER A 139 -12.07 14.82 -22.49
N ASP A 140 -12.86 14.82 -23.57
CA ASP A 140 -12.28 14.98 -24.89
C ASP A 140 -12.03 16.48 -25.19
N ASN A 141 -11.44 16.79 -26.34
CA ASN A 141 -11.24 18.18 -26.77
C ASN A 141 -12.56 18.84 -27.27
N SER A 142 -13.69 18.16 -27.12
CA SER A 142 -15.02 18.74 -27.25
C SER A 142 -15.49 19.12 -25.85
N SER A 143 -16.27 20.18 -25.69
CA SER A 143 -16.61 20.75 -24.38
C SER A 143 -17.52 19.88 -23.50
N ASN A 144 -17.56 18.55 -23.67
CA ASN A 144 -18.42 17.63 -22.95
C ASN A 144 -17.60 16.69 -22.06
N ALA A 145 -17.76 16.83 -20.75
CA ALA A 145 -17.23 15.89 -19.77
C ALA A 145 -17.88 14.51 -19.98
N ILE A 146 -17.06 13.46 -20.03
CA ILE A 146 -17.56 12.08 -19.97
C ILE A 146 -17.55 11.72 -18.48
N ALA A 147 -18.74 11.65 -17.90
CA ALA A 147 -18.97 11.30 -16.49
C ALA A 147 -18.87 9.79 -16.26
#